data_AF-A0A8B6DYE0-F1
#
_entry.id   AF-A0A8B6DYE0-F1
#
_cell.length_a   1.000
_cell.length_b   1.000
_cell.length_c   1.000
_cell.angle_alpha   90.00
_cell.angle_beta   90.00
_cell.angle_gamma   90.00
#
_symmetry.space_group_name_H-M   'P 1'
#
loop_
_entity.id
_entity.type
_entity.pdbx_description
1 polymer ?
#
loop_
_entity_poly.entity_id
_entity_poly.type
_entity_poly.pdbx_seq_one_letter_code
_entity_poly.pdbx_strand_id
1 'polypeptide(L)'
;MKIIRTATQGRLLCLSCHYTQVVWAETRKVGCAINKCDYLSFSGRMIKNALYLACFYDPMGNDMSEYPYLKGEACSKCLEGQTCDDGLCTGKGRKICEDKDDKCEYWESIKECNKNQKWMEKTCRKSCHFCEDDDIQTAGPACEDKAGDAKCAGWKFSCVDNAAYMKKNCRKTCGHC
;
A
#
# COMPACT_ATOMS: atom_id res chain seq x y z
N MET A 1 -3.41 -5.59 12.23
CA MET A 1 -4.48 -5.50 13.24
C MET A 1 -5.32 -4.28 12.88
N LYS A 2 -6.44 -4.43 12.15
CA LYS A 2 -7.36 -3.31 11.88
C LYS A 2 -8.37 -3.20 13.03
N ILE A 3 -8.01 -2.51 14.11
CA ILE A 3 -8.90 -2.35 15.26
C ILE A 3 -9.95 -1.29 14.94
N ILE A 4 -11.21 -1.70 14.78
CA ILE A 4 -12.36 -0.78 14.61
C ILE A 4 -13.24 -0.89 15.84
N ARG A 5 -12.86 -0.18 16.91
CA ARG A 5 -13.80 0.24 17.96
C ARG A 5 -13.61 1.73 18.20
N THR A 6 -14.75 2.42 18.24
CA THR A 6 -14.91 3.88 18.29
C THR A 6 -13.97 4.57 19.28
N ALA A 7 -12.97 5.30 18.78
CA ALA A 7 -12.25 6.32 19.53
C ALA A 7 -12.67 7.70 19.01
N THR A 8 -13.06 8.58 19.93
CA THR A 8 -13.40 9.98 19.67
C THR A 8 -12.21 10.75 19.12
N GLN A 9 -12.46 11.64 18.15
CA GLN A 9 -11.48 12.54 17.54
C GLN A 9 -10.64 13.26 18.61
N GLY A 10 -9.33 13.03 18.58
CA GLY A 10 -8.35 13.76 19.39
C GLY A 10 -7.13 14.09 18.54
N ARG A 11 -6.73 15.36 18.52
CA ARG A 11 -5.49 15.85 17.91
C ARG A 11 -4.29 15.11 18.54
N LEU A 12 -3.36 14.59 17.72
CA LEU A 12 -2.20 13.83 18.19
C LEU A 12 -1.34 14.65 19.17
N LEU A 13 -1.39 14.28 20.45
CA LEU A 13 -0.37 14.59 21.46
C LEU A 13 0.42 13.30 21.73
N CYS A 14 1.76 13.41 21.78
CA CYS A 14 2.72 12.29 21.79
C CYS A 14 2.54 11.27 22.94
N LEU A 15 1.73 11.57 23.97
CA LEU A 15 1.32 10.63 25.01
C LEU A 15 0.44 9.47 24.48
N SER A 16 -0.25 9.66 23.36
CA SER A 16 -1.17 8.68 22.75
C SER A 16 -0.50 7.78 21.68
N CYS A 17 0.75 8.03 21.31
CA CYS A 17 1.44 7.33 20.20
C CYS A 17 1.50 5.80 20.38
N HIS A 18 1.59 5.31 21.62
CA HIS A 18 1.60 3.87 21.89
C HIS A 18 0.24 3.24 21.57
N TYR A 19 -0.85 3.87 22.00
CA TYR A 19 -2.20 3.39 21.71
C TYR A 19 -2.48 3.40 20.21
N THR A 20 -2.17 4.52 19.54
CA THR A 20 -2.42 4.66 18.10
C THR A 20 -1.62 3.66 17.27
N GLN A 21 -0.41 3.29 17.69
CA GLN A 21 0.37 2.24 17.03
C GLN A 21 -0.29 0.86 17.18
N VAL A 22 -0.79 0.52 18.37
CA VAL A 22 -1.46 -0.78 18.61
C VAL A 22 -2.72 -0.92 17.74
N VAL A 23 -3.47 0.17 17.57
CA VAL A 23 -4.71 0.19 16.76
C VAL A 23 -4.50 0.60 15.31
N TRP A 24 -3.25 0.68 14.83
CA TRP A 24 -2.96 1.13 13.48
C TRP A 24 -3.38 0.09 12.43
N ALA A 25 -4.32 0.49 11.58
CA ALA A 25 -5.01 -0.37 10.64
C ALA A 25 -4.08 -1.07 9.65
N GLU A 26 -3.06 -0.36 9.19
CA GLU A 26 -2.14 -0.88 8.20
C GLU A 26 -1.09 -1.81 8.83
N THR A 27 -0.75 -1.64 10.11
CA THR A 27 0.21 -2.49 10.82
C THR A 27 -0.33 -3.92 10.91
N ARG A 28 0.37 -4.90 10.34
CA ARG A 28 -0.09 -6.31 10.28
C ARG A 28 0.73 -7.28 11.11
N LYS A 29 1.96 -6.93 11.44
CA LYS A 29 2.90 -7.76 12.20
C LYS A 29 3.39 -7.01 13.41
N VAL A 30 3.62 -7.75 14.48
CA VAL A 30 4.26 -7.26 15.70
C VAL A 30 5.28 -8.29 16.15
N GLY A 31 6.47 -7.82 16.52
CA GLY A 31 7.50 -8.64 17.15
C GLY A 31 7.94 -7.98 18.44
N CYS A 32 7.92 -8.71 19.54
CA CYS A 32 8.29 -8.18 20.85
C CYS A 32 9.40 -9.00 21.50
N ALA A 33 10.22 -8.34 22.31
CA ALA A 33 11.26 -8.98 23.13
C ALA A 33 11.29 -8.34 24.51
N ILE A 34 11.61 -9.15 25.53
CA ILE A 34 11.77 -8.70 26.91
C ILE A 34 13.18 -9.05 27.37
N ASN A 35 13.85 -8.10 28.02
CA ASN A 35 15.13 -8.34 28.69
C ASN A 35 15.07 -7.86 30.15
N LYS A 36 15.74 -8.58 31.05
CA LYS A 36 15.92 -8.14 32.44
C LYS A 36 17.21 -7.32 32.53
N CYS A 37 17.11 -6.11 33.06
CA CYS A 37 18.22 -5.19 33.26
C CYS A 37 18.46 -5.01 34.75
N ASP A 38 19.68 -5.29 35.23
CA ASP A 38 20.04 -5.03 36.62
C ASP A 38 19.89 -3.54 36.97
N TYR A 39 20.20 -2.68 35.98
CA TYR A 39 20.02 -1.23 36.05
C TYR A 39 19.52 -0.72 34.69
N LEU A 40 18.45 0.07 34.70
CA LEU A 40 17.94 0.77 33.53
C LEU A 40 17.87 2.27 33.82
N SER A 41 18.53 3.08 32.99
CA SER A 41 18.47 4.54 33.06
C SER A 41 17.34 5.06 32.19
N PHE A 42 16.37 5.76 32.77
CA PHE A 42 15.29 6.40 32.05
C PHE A 42 15.02 7.79 32.61
N SER A 43 15.12 8.83 31.76
CA SER A 43 14.89 10.23 32.15
C SER A 43 15.68 10.68 33.40
N GLY A 44 16.95 10.26 33.50
CA GLY A 44 17.82 10.58 34.64
C GLY A 44 17.56 9.79 35.93
N ARG A 45 16.58 8.87 35.94
CA ARG A 45 16.30 7.96 37.05
C ARG A 45 16.90 6.59 36.75
N MET A 46 17.45 5.96 37.79
CA MET A 46 18.01 4.61 37.70
C MET A 46 17.07 3.60 38.36
N ILE A 47 16.56 2.67 37.55
CA ILE A 47 15.64 1.62 37.98
C ILE A 47 16.43 0.33 38.13
N LYS A 48 16.44 -0.25 39.34
CA LYS A 48 17.09 -1.54 39.61
C LYS A 48 16.16 -2.71 39.26
N ASN A 49 16.71 -3.82 38.79
CA ASN A 49 15.97 -5.04 38.43
C ASN A 49 14.80 -4.79 37.46
N ALA A 50 15.00 -3.95 36.46
CA ALA A 50 13.98 -3.56 35.51
C ALA A 50 13.71 -4.66 34.46
N LEU A 51 12.48 -4.73 33.96
CA LEU A 51 12.15 -5.46 32.74
C LEU A 51 11.97 -4.45 31.61
N TYR A 52 12.72 -4.63 30.54
CA TYR A 52 12.65 -3.81 29.34
C TYR A 52 11.93 -4.59 28.23
N LEU A 53 10.69 -4.17 27.93
CA LEU A 53 9.88 -4.69 26.83
C LEU A 53 10.01 -3.73 25.63
N ALA A 54 10.38 -4.28 24.48
CA ALA A 54 10.37 -3.58 23.21
C ALA A 54 9.48 -4.33 22.21
N CYS A 55 8.67 -3.61 21.45
CA CYS A 55 7.85 -4.15 20.36
C CYS A 55 8.07 -3.34 19.09
N PHE A 56 8.25 -4.04 17.98
CA PHE A 56 8.35 -3.50 16.63
C PHE A 56 7.10 -3.84 15.85
N TYR A 57 6.64 -2.91 15.02
CA TYR A 57 5.39 -2.98 14.29
C TYR A 57 5.66 -2.80 12.80
N ASP A 58 5.10 -3.69 11.97
CA ASP A 58 5.29 -3.68 10.52
C ASP A 58 3.95 -3.85 9.77
N PRO A 59 3.62 -2.98 8.80
CA PRO A 59 4.23 -1.67 8.55
C PRO A 59 4.14 -0.73 9.75
N MET A 60 5.04 0.26 9.83
CA MET A 60 5.06 1.25 10.91
C MET A 60 3.80 2.14 10.87
N GLY A 61 3.24 2.43 12.05
CA GLY A 61 2.09 3.32 12.18
C GLY A 61 2.48 4.75 12.56
N ASN A 62 1.52 5.47 13.16
CA ASN A 62 1.70 6.83 13.68
C ASN A 62 2.18 7.85 12.63
N ASP A 63 1.71 7.70 11.40
CA ASP A 63 1.86 8.75 10.41
C ASP A 63 1.06 9.98 10.87
N MET A 64 1.75 11.09 11.14
CA MET A 64 1.13 12.33 11.62
C MET A 64 0.13 12.92 10.61
N SER A 65 0.19 12.50 9.34
CA SER A 65 -0.75 12.92 8.30
C SER A 65 -2.02 12.07 8.24
N GLU A 66 -2.13 10.99 9.03
CA GLU A 66 -3.21 10.02 8.94
C GLU A 66 -3.86 9.70 10.29
N TYR A 67 -5.05 9.11 10.21
CA TYR A 67 -5.72 8.49 11.35
C TYR A 67 -5.35 7.01 11.45
N PRO A 68 -5.35 6.42 12.66
CA PRO A 68 -5.00 5.02 12.85
C PRO A 68 -5.89 4.05 12.07
N TYR A 69 -7.16 4.40 11.81
CA TYR A 69 -8.07 3.59 11.02
C TYR A 69 -9.18 4.46 10.41
N LEU A 70 -9.82 3.95 9.37
CA LEU A 70 -11.02 4.55 8.79
C LEU A 70 -12.25 4.12 9.59
N LYS A 71 -13.11 5.08 9.95
CA LYS A 71 -14.39 4.78 10.61
C LYS A 71 -15.37 4.21 9.59
N GLY A 72 -16.03 3.10 9.92
CA GLY A 72 -17.02 2.45 9.06
C GLY A 72 -17.45 1.09 9.60
N GLU A 73 -18.21 0.36 8.80
CA GLU A 73 -18.54 -1.04 9.07
C GLU A 73 -17.27 -1.89 9.11
N ALA A 74 -17.20 -2.82 10.06
CA ALA A 74 -16.07 -3.73 10.18
C ALA A 74 -15.83 -4.49 8.87
N CYS A 75 -14.57 -4.70 8.51
CA CYS A 75 -14.15 -5.42 7.31
C CYS A 75 -14.59 -4.85 5.94
N SER A 76 -15.33 -3.74 5.89
CA SER A 76 -15.77 -3.11 4.64
C SER A 76 -14.65 -2.68 3.68
N LYS A 77 -13.41 -2.63 4.17
CA LYS A 77 -12.18 -2.28 3.42
C LYS A 77 -11.06 -3.30 3.65
N CYS A 78 -11.40 -4.58 3.75
CA CYS A 78 -10.41 -5.65 3.63
C CYS A 78 -9.85 -5.69 2.21
N LEU A 79 -8.56 -5.99 2.10
CA LEU A 79 -7.91 -6.14 0.80
C LEU A 79 -8.39 -7.44 0.13
N GLU A 80 -8.23 -7.52 -1.18
CA GLU A 80 -8.53 -8.74 -1.91
C GLU A 80 -7.66 -9.90 -1.41
N GLY A 81 -8.26 -11.08 -1.27
CA GLY A 81 -7.63 -12.25 -0.65
C GLY A 81 -7.68 -12.27 0.88
N GLN A 82 -8.23 -11.25 1.54
CA GLN A 82 -8.47 -11.26 2.98
C GLN A 82 -9.85 -11.77 3.35
N THR A 83 -9.95 -12.31 4.56
CA THR A 83 -11.21 -12.73 5.20
C THR A 83 -11.51 -11.82 6.38
N CYS A 84 -12.80 -11.70 6.72
CA CYS A 84 -13.23 -11.03 7.95
C CYS A 84 -13.32 -12.05 9.08
N ASP A 85 -12.56 -11.83 10.15
CA ASP A 85 -12.56 -12.65 11.35
C ASP A 85 -12.69 -11.74 12.57
N ASP A 86 -13.80 -11.86 13.30
CA ASP A 86 -14.16 -11.02 14.45
C ASP A 86 -13.95 -9.51 14.22
N GLY A 87 -14.38 -9.03 13.03
CA GLY A 87 -14.26 -7.63 12.64
C GLY A 87 -12.85 -7.19 12.22
N LEU A 88 -11.89 -8.12 12.12
CA LEU A 88 -10.54 -7.89 11.64
C LEU A 88 -10.34 -8.50 10.24
N CYS A 89 -9.61 -7.78 9.38
CA CYS A 89 -9.14 -8.35 8.12
C CYS A 89 -7.93 -9.27 8.36
N THR A 90 -8.09 -10.56 8.10
CA THR A 90 -7.08 -11.61 8.26
C THR A 90 -6.63 -12.16 6.89
N GLY A 91 -5.46 -12.80 6.85
CA GLY A 91 -4.85 -13.29 5.60
C GLY A 91 -3.98 -12.26 4.85
N LYS A 92 -3.27 -12.73 3.82
CA LYS A 92 -2.39 -11.91 2.99
C LYS A 92 -3.25 -11.13 2.00
N GLY A 93 -3.47 -9.86 2.30
CA GLY A 93 -4.20 -8.96 1.42
C GLY A 93 -3.31 -8.49 0.28
N ARG A 94 -3.79 -8.60 -0.95
CA ARG A 94 -3.09 -8.09 -2.12
C ARG A 94 -3.50 -6.64 -2.36
N LYS A 95 -2.52 -5.75 -2.52
CA LYS A 95 -2.77 -4.35 -2.87
C LYS A 95 -2.74 -4.21 -4.38
N ILE A 96 -3.48 -3.24 -4.90
CA ILE A 96 -3.39 -2.88 -6.30
C ILE A 96 -2.08 -2.12 -6.52
N CYS A 97 -1.30 -2.55 -7.51
CA CYS A 97 -0.13 -1.84 -8.03
C CYS A 97 -0.59 -0.92 -9.17
N GLU A 98 -0.82 0.35 -8.83
CA GLU A 98 -1.22 1.37 -9.79
C GLU A 98 -0.67 2.74 -9.40
N ASP A 99 -0.60 3.62 -10.40
CA ASP A 99 -0.42 5.04 -10.19
C ASP A 99 -1.81 5.69 -10.10
N LYS A 100 -2.04 6.45 -9.04
CA LYS A 100 -3.31 7.13 -8.76
C LYS A 100 -3.37 8.54 -9.33
N ASP A 101 -2.25 9.03 -9.85
CA ASP A 101 -2.10 10.36 -10.42
C ASP A 101 -1.41 10.26 -11.78
N ASP A 102 -1.83 11.10 -12.72
CA ASP A 102 -1.34 11.10 -14.10
C ASP A 102 0.09 11.64 -14.21
N LYS A 103 0.58 12.36 -13.19
CA LYS A 103 1.93 12.94 -13.16
C LYS A 103 2.96 12.03 -12.51
N CYS A 104 2.61 10.81 -12.13
CA CYS A 104 3.53 9.90 -11.47
C CYS A 104 4.82 9.62 -12.28
N GLU A 105 4.71 9.47 -13.60
CA GLU A 105 5.86 9.33 -14.50
C GLU A 105 6.77 10.58 -14.48
N TYR A 106 6.16 11.77 -14.48
CA TYR A 106 6.91 13.02 -14.38
C TYR A 106 7.62 13.16 -13.03
N TRP A 107 6.94 12.84 -11.93
CA TRP A 107 7.51 12.94 -10.58
C TRP A 107 8.61 11.91 -10.34
N GLU A 108 8.50 10.72 -10.92
CA GLU A 108 9.60 9.76 -10.99
C GLU A 108 10.83 10.38 -11.66
N SER A 109 10.66 11.02 -12.82
CA SER A 109 11.77 11.61 -13.60
C SER A 109 12.56 12.70 -12.85
N ILE A 110 11.90 13.45 -11.95
CA ILE A 110 12.54 14.47 -11.11
C ILE A 110 12.94 13.96 -9.71
N LYS A 111 12.88 12.64 -9.54
CA LYS A 111 13.32 11.87 -8.36
C LYS A 111 12.48 12.11 -7.10
N GLU A 112 11.19 12.38 -7.25
CA GLU A 112 10.27 12.50 -6.11
C GLU A 112 10.14 11.18 -5.34
N CYS A 113 10.33 10.03 -5.99
CA CYS A 113 10.31 8.72 -5.33
C CYS A 113 11.28 8.64 -4.13
N ASN A 114 12.38 9.41 -4.17
CA ASN A 114 13.35 9.48 -3.06
C ASN A 114 13.09 10.67 -2.14
N LYS A 115 12.73 11.84 -2.70
CA LYS A 115 12.51 13.07 -1.92
C LYS A 115 11.23 13.00 -1.07
N ASN A 116 10.18 12.44 -1.65
CA ASN A 116 8.83 12.36 -1.09
C ASN A 116 8.34 10.91 -1.05
N GLN A 117 9.25 9.98 -0.70
CA GLN A 117 9.05 8.53 -0.77
C GLN A 117 7.70 8.07 -0.20
N LYS A 118 7.34 8.48 1.02
CA LYS A 118 6.07 8.06 1.66
C LYS A 118 4.83 8.45 0.86
N TRP A 119 4.84 9.64 0.26
CA TRP A 119 3.73 10.11 -0.55
C TRP A 119 3.70 9.39 -1.89
N MET A 120 4.88 9.22 -2.51
CA MET A 120 5.03 8.49 -3.76
C MET A 120 4.67 6.99 -3.62
N GLU A 121 4.94 6.37 -2.48
CA GLU A 121 4.52 4.99 -2.18
C GLU A 121 2.99 4.85 -2.05
N LYS A 122 2.28 5.92 -1.72
CA LYS A 122 0.80 5.89 -1.63
C LYS A 122 0.14 6.21 -2.97
N THR A 123 0.76 7.09 -3.74
CA THR A 123 0.19 7.68 -4.96
C THR A 123 0.75 7.07 -6.24
N CYS A 124 2.05 6.82 -6.30
CA CYS A 124 2.79 6.51 -7.53
C CYS A 124 3.56 5.18 -7.41
N ARG A 125 2.91 4.16 -6.85
CA ARG A 125 3.55 2.86 -6.55
C ARG A 125 4.18 2.23 -7.78
N LYS A 126 3.48 2.31 -8.90
CA LYS A 126 3.90 1.65 -10.14
C LYS A 126 5.06 2.39 -10.78
N SER A 127 4.95 3.71 -10.93
CA SER A 127 6.02 4.55 -11.47
C SER A 127 7.29 4.49 -10.61
N CYS A 128 7.16 4.52 -9.28
CA CYS A 128 8.32 4.44 -8.38
C CYS A 128 8.80 3.03 -8.05
N HIS A 129 8.26 2.00 -8.70
CA HIS A 129 8.64 0.59 -8.50
C HIS A 129 8.49 0.09 -7.05
N PHE A 130 7.47 0.57 -6.32
CA PHE A 130 7.10 0.12 -4.96
C PHE A 130 6.12 -1.06 -4.95
N CYS A 131 5.95 -1.74 -6.08
CA CYS A 131 5.06 -2.88 -6.17
C CYS A 131 5.79 -4.16 -5.76
N GLU A 132 5.10 -5.01 -5.01
CA GLU A 132 5.58 -6.33 -4.61
C GLU A 132 5.12 -7.39 -5.61
N ASP A 133 5.82 -8.53 -5.67
CA ASP A 133 5.50 -9.63 -6.62
C ASP A 133 4.09 -10.20 -6.43
N ASP A 134 3.53 -10.10 -5.22
CA ASP A 134 2.18 -10.55 -4.90
C ASP A 134 1.12 -9.45 -4.91
N ASP A 135 1.48 -8.22 -5.30
CA ASP A 135 0.51 -7.20 -5.59
C ASP A 135 -0.38 -7.61 -6.77
N ILE A 136 -1.63 -7.16 -6.74
CA ILE A 136 -2.48 -7.19 -7.92
C ILE A 136 -1.91 -6.16 -8.88
N GLN A 137 -1.14 -6.64 -9.84
CA GLN A 137 -0.90 -5.88 -11.06
C GLN A 137 -2.27 -5.62 -11.64
N THR A 138 -2.65 -4.35 -11.80
CA THR A 138 -3.77 -4.04 -12.68
C THR A 138 -3.45 -4.74 -13.99
N ALA A 139 -4.20 -5.79 -14.31
CA ALA A 139 -4.13 -6.37 -15.63
C ALA A 139 -4.28 -5.16 -16.55
N GLY A 140 -3.27 -4.92 -17.39
CA GLY A 140 -3.42 -3.93 -18.45
C GLY A 140 -4.76 -4.18 -19.13
N PRO A 141 -5.40 -3.15 -19.73
CA PRO A 141 -6.68 -3.33 -20.40
C PRO A 141 -6.63 -4.64 -21.18
N ALA A 142 -7.61 -5.52 -20.97
CA ALA A 142 -7.63 -6.88 -21.49
C ALA A 142 -7.04 -6.87 -22.91
N CYS A 143 -6.18 -7.84 -23.23
CA CYS A 143 -5.58 -7.93 -24.56
C CYS A 143 -6.68 -8.10 -25.60
N GLU A 144 -7.15 -6.97 -26.12
CA GLU A 144 -8.33 -6.88 -26.94
C GLU A 144 -8.11 -5.83 -28.03
N ASP A 145 -8.74 -6.08 -29.14
CA ASP A 145 -8.82 -5.15 -30.25
C ASP A 145 -9.96 -4.17 -30.00
N LYS A 146 -9.64 -2.97 -29.53
CA LYS A 146 -10.61 -1.90 -29.26
C LYS A 146 -11.42 -1.48 -30.48
N ALA A 147 -10.86 -1.60 -31.69
CA ALA A 147 -11.61 -1.37 -32.93
C ALA A 147 -12.51 -2.56 -33.33
N GLY A 148 -12.47 -3.66 -32.56
CA GLY A 148 -13.19 -4.91 -32.80
C GLY A 148 -12.35 -5.91 -33.63
N ASP A 149 -12.39 -7.18 -33.23
CA ASP A 149 -11.61 -8.27 -33.84
C ASP A 149 -11.78 -8.33 -35.37
N ALA A 150 -13.00 -8.15 -35.89
CA ALA A 150 -13.27 -8.19 -37.33
C ALA A 150 -12.57 -7.07 -38.12
N LYS A 151 -12.54 -5.84 -37.57
CA LYS A 151 -11.86 -4.71 -38.23
C LYS A 151 -10.36 -4.87 -38.15
N CYS A 152 -9.85 -5.25 -36.96
CA CYS A 152 -8.43 -5.43 -36.75
C CYS A 152 -7.85 -6.59 -37.57
N ALA A 153 -8.58 -7.71 -37.70
CA ALA A 153 -8.21 -8.81 -38.60
C ALA A 153 -8.10 -8.33 -40.06
N GLY A 154 -9.04 -7.50 -40.52
CA GLY A 154 -8.99 -6.87 -41.84
C GLY A 154 -7.81 -5.91 -42.02
N TRP A 155 -7.36 -5.26 -40.95
CA TRP A 155 -6.26 -4.28 -40.96
C TRP A 155 -4.92 -4.85 -40.51
N LYS A 156 -4.76 -6.18 -40.42
CA LYS A 156 -3.53 -6.80 -39.92
C LYS A 156 -2.27 -6.34 -40.66
N PHE A 157 -2.35 -6.04 -41.95
CA PHE A 157 -1.23 -5.49 -42.73
C PHE A 157 -0.79 -4.09 -42.23
N SER A 158 -1.72 -3.32 -41.67
CA SER A 158 -1.45 -1.97 -41.14
C SER A 158 -0.66 -1.98 -39.83
N CYS A 159 -0.38 -3.16 -39.24
CA CYS A 159 0.47 -3.25 -38.04
C CYS A 159 1.87 -2.65 -38.27
N VAL A 160 2.36 -2.64 -39.52
CA VAL A 160 3.64 -2.03 -39.90
C VAL A 160 3.44 -0.58 -40.35
N ASP A 161 2.51 -0.34 -41.28
CA ASP A 161 2.37 0.96 -41.95
C ASP A 161 1.61 2.01 -41.12
N ASN A 162 0.82 1.57 -40.15
CA ASN A 162 0.06 2.44 -39.24
C ASN A 162 0.20 1.97 -37.79
N ALA A 163 1.44 1.66 -37.40
CA ALA A 163 1.78 1.08 -36.11
C ALA A 163 1.24 1.89 -34.91
N ALA A 164 1.19 3.21 -34.99
CA ALA A 164 0.67 4.06 -33.91
C ALA A 164 -0.83 3.85 -33.66
N TYR A 165 -1.66 3.82 -34.72
CA TYR A 165 -3.09 3.55 -34.60
C TYR A 165 -3.35 2.10 -34.19
N MET A 166 -2.61 1.17 -34.80
CA MET A 166 -2.77 -0.26 -34.57
C MET A 166 -2.34 -0.68 -33.15
N LYS A 167 -1.27 -0.08 -32.61
CA LYS A 167 -0.85 -0.27 -31.22
C LYS A 167 -1.85 0.33 -30.22
N LYS A 168 -2.70 1.27 -30.62
CA LYS A 168 -3.76 1.81 -29.75
C LYS A 168 -5.05 0.99 -29.82
N ASN A 169 -5.41 0.50 -31.01
CA ASN A 169 -6.75 -0.04 -31.29
C ASN A 169 -6.81 -1.53 -31.66
N CYS A 170 -5.70 -2.13 -32.07
CA CYS A 170 -5.60 -3.50 -32.59
C CYS A 170 -4.42 -4.27 -31.95
N ARG A 171 -4.26 -4.12 -30.64
CA ARG A 171 -3.11 -4.64 -29.88
C ARG A 171 -3.00 -6.16 -29.93
N LYS A 172 -4.14 -6.84 -29.89
CA LYS A 172 -4.21 -8.30 -29.95
C LYS A 172 -3.86 -8.80 -31.34
N THR A 173 -4.45 -8.23 -32.39
CA THR A 173 -4.15 -8.62 -33.78
C THR A 173 -2.68 -8.36 -34.17
N CYS A 174 -2.07 -7.29 -33.66
CA CYS A 174 -0.67 -6.94 -33.98
C CYS A 174 0.38 -7.54 -33.03
N GLY A 175 0.00 -8.37 -32.06
CA GLY A 175 0.96 -8.98 -31.12
C GLY A 175 1.66 -7.96 -30.22
N HIS A 176 0.93 -6.93 -29.79
CA HIS A 176 1.37 -5.93 -28.81
C HIS A 176 0.81 -6.20 -27.41
N CYS A 177 0.38 -7.43 -27.21
CA CYS A 177 0.24 -8.11 -25.94
C CYS A 177 1.43 -9.09 -25.86
#